data_AF-A0A260ZCJ0-F1
#
_entry.id   AF-A0A260ZCJ0-F1
#
_cell.length_a   1.000
_cell.length_b   1.000
_cell.length_c   1.000
_cell.angle_alpha   90.00
_cell.angle_beta   90.00
_cell.angle_gamma   90.00
#
_symmetry.space_group_name_H-M   'P 1'
#
loop_
_entity.id
_entity.type
_entity.pdbx_description
1 polymer ?
#
loop_
_entity_poly.entity_id
_entity_poly.type
_entity_poly.pdbx_seq_one_letter_code
_entity_poly.pdbx_strand_id
1 'polypeptide(L)'
;MLLQFILLTATFHGFVYSGFPDYTPYTYPDSMTQSELCGQIKPSFFCDPNNIVARKKSGENETVQEEQFMEKELLYVRGETNCSCLQQSISRESVLRAAKIFADVIRDRQNRGQCDDDLVIFLSARDQVVYTSVGSSIRVDDSVIRKISEQGEVFFKKMQYREGLEWMTKQYKHVLKEEKMDKLWNWPLPEWVLLTLAGLVLVVLATLICTIIYMCIRFCRKDRRDEYSMVEH
;
A
#
# COMPACT_ATOMS: atom_id res chain seq x y z
N MET A 1 21.81 -70.25 28.74
CA MET A 1 21.36 -70.65 27.39
C MET A 1 20.43 -69.57 26.85
N LEU A 2 20.84 -68.98 25.72
CA LEU A 2 20.06 -68.18 24.73
C LEU A 2 19.43 -66.88 25.26
N LEU A 3 19.98 -65.68 25.04
CA LEU A 3 20.46 -65.04 23.80
C LEU A 3 19.35 -64.93 22.72
N GLN A 4 19.18 -63.70 22.21
CA GLN A 4 18.55 -63.30 20.94
C GLN A 4 17.00 -63.24 20.91
N PHE A 5 16.30 -62.24 20.34
CA PHE A 5 16.66 -61.34 19.22
C PHE A 5 15.55 -60.26 18.97
N ILE A 6 15.95 -59.01 18.62
CA ILE A 6 15.35 -57.98 17.68
C ILE A 6 13.84 -57.59 17.85
N LEU A 7 13.35 -56.34 17.85
CA LEU A 7 13.58 -55.17 16.98
C LEU A 7 13.11 -53.88 17.68
N LEU A 8 14.04 -52.92 17.84
CA LEU A 8 13.72 -51.50 17.89
C LEU A 8 13.39 -51.03 16.47
N THR A 9 12.13 -50.70 16.19
CA THR A 9 11.78 -49.90 15.01
C THR A 9 11.81 -48.43 15.38
N ALA A 10 13.01 -47.85 15.39
CA ALA A 10 13.17 -46.41 15.27
C ALA A 10 12.84 -46.02 13.82
N THR A 11 11.58 -45.68 13.55
CA THR A 11 11.20 -45.07 12.27
C THR A 11 11.68 -43.63 12.26
N PHE A 12 12.95 -43.44 11.87
CA PHE A 12 13.47 -42.17 11.40
C PHE A 12 12.74 -41.80 10.10
N HIS A 13 11.65 -41.04 10.20
CA HIS A 13 11.17 -40.23 9.09
C HIS A 13 12.05 -38.98 9.01
N GLY A 14 13.23 -39.14 8.42
CA GLY A 14 14.00 -38.01 7.92
C GLY A 14 13.24 -37.39 6.76
N PHE A 15 12.33 -36.45 7.07
CA PHE A 15 11.79 -35.55 6.06
C PHE A 15 12.94 -34.68 5.56
N VAL A 16 13.46 -35.06 4.39
CA VAL A 16 14.33 -34.20 3.59
C VAL A 16 13.46 -33.02 3.13
N TYR A 17 13.50 -31.92 3.87
CA TYR A 17 12.95 -30.64 3.41
C TYR A 17 13.87 -30.06 2.33
N SER A 18 13.66 -30.47 1.08
CA SER A 18 14.12 -29.71 -0.07
C SER A 18 13.28 -28.44 -0.15
N GLY A 19 13.83 -27.32 0.31
CA GLY A 19 13.15 -26.02 0.36
C GLY A 19 12.81 -25.49 -1.03
N PHE A 20 11.58 -25.72 -1.46
CA PHE A 20 10.89 -24.84 -2.41
C PHE A 20 10.63 -23.47 -1.74
N PRO A 21 10.32 -22.39 -2.48
CA PRO A 21 9.66 -21.25 -1.84
C PRO A 21 8.41 -21.78 -1.13
N ASP A 22 8.18 -21.36 0.12
CA ASP A 22 7.05 -21.88 0.92
C ASP A 22 5.70 -21.68 0.20
N TYR A 23 5.63 -20.70 -0.72
CA TYR A 23 4.45 -20.40 -1.52
C TYR A 23 4.79 -20.05 -2.98
N THR A 24 3.93 -20.49 -3.89
CA THR A 24 3.84 -20.06 -5.29
C THR A 24 2.64 -19.10 -5.45
N PRO A 25 2.51 -18.35 -6.56
CA PRO A 25 1.35 -17.48 -6.77
C PRO A 25 0.01 -18.26 -6.71
N TYR A 26 0.03 -19.55 -7.01
CA TYR A 26 -1.15 -20.42 -7.00
C TYR A 26 -1.40 -21.12 -5.66
N THR A 27 -0.39 -21.22 -4.79
CA THR A 27 -0.50 -21.85 -3.47
C THR A 27 -0.50 -20.87 -2.32
N TYR A 28 -0.23 -19.58 -2.58
CA TYR A 28 -0.31 -18.52 -1.57
C TYR A 28 -1.74 -18.46 -1.00
N PRO A 29 -1.91 -18.42 0.33
CA PRO A 29 -3.23 -18.49 0.95
C PRO A 29 -4.06 -17.25 0.67
N ASP A 30 -5.38 -17.43 0.63
CA ASP A 30 -6.34 -16.33 0.52
C ASP A 30 -6.75 -15.88 1.92
N SER A 31 -6.36 -14.66 2.30
CA SER A 31 -6.60 -14.12 3.65
C SER A 31 -8.06 -13.89 4.02
N MET A 32 -9.01 -13.97 3.07
CA MET A 32 -10.45 -13.85 3.37
C MET A 32 -11.10 -15.20 3.67
N THR A 33 -10.62 -16.28 3.06
CA THR A 33 -11.18 -17.62 3.21
C THR A 33 -10.34 -18.52 4.11
N GLN A 34 -9.02 -18.26 4.17
CA GLN A 34 -8.01 -19.03 4.88
C GLN A 34 -7.16 -18.11 5.77
N SER A 35 -7.81 -17.29 6.60
CA SER A 35 -7.12 -16.29 7.43
C SER A 35 -6.06 -16.91 8.36
N GLU A 36 -6.32 -18.12 8.87
CA GLU A 36 -5.41 -18.83 9.76
C GLU A 36 -4.07 -19.15 9.10
N LEU A 37 -4.06 -19.52 7.81
CA LEU A 37 -2.84 -19.76 7.03
C LEU A 37 -2.03 -18.48 6.79
N CYS A 38 -2.68 -17.32 6.84
CA CYS A 38 -2.06 -16.00 6.74
C CYS A 38 -1.58 -15.44 8.10
N GLY A 39 -1.64 -16.23 9.18
CA GLY A 39 -1.32 -15.77 10.53
C GLY A 39 -2.35 -14.80 11.12
N GLN A 40 -3.60 -14.82 10.61
CA GLN A 40 -4.67 -13.92 11.05
C GLN A 40 -5.81 -14.70 11.72
N ILE A 41 -6.31 -14.17 12.83
CA ILE A 41 -7.44 -14.76 13.58
C ILE A 41 -8.76 -14.57 12.82
N LYS A 42 -8.83 -13.58 11.92
CA LYS A 42 -10.04 -13.23 11.18
C LYS A 42 -9.71 -12.84 9.73
N PRO A 43 -10.69 -12.91 8.81
CA PRO A 43 -10.56 -12.41 7.45
C PRO A 43 -10.01 -10.99 7.40
N SER A 44 -8.99 -10.76 6.56
CA SER A 44 -8.37 -9.44 6.41
C SER A 44 -7.78 -9.22 5.02
N PHE A 45 -7.34 -8.00 4.71
CA PHE A 45 -6.58 -7.68 3.49
C PHE A 45 -5.07 -7.86 3.63
N PHE A 46 -4.62 -8.31 4.81
CA PHE A 46 -3.22 -8.55 5.10
C PHE A 46 -2.97 -10.05 5.22
N CYS A 47 -1.93 -10.54 4.54
CA CYS A 47 -1.51 -11.93 4.62
C CYS A 47 -0.01 -11.99 4.88
N ASP A 48 0.37 -12.64 5.97
CA ASP A 48 1.78 -12.87 6.32
C ASP A 48 1.93 -14.31 6.84
N PRO A 49 1.95 -15.30 5.94
CA PRO A 49 1.99 -16.70 6.32
C PRO A 49 3.30 -17.09 7.02
N ASN A 50 4.37 -16.30 6.80
CA ASN A 50 5.70 -16.53 7.37
C ASN A 50 5.96 -15.70 8.63
N ASN A 51 4.97 -14.91 9.06
CA ASN A 51 5.02 -14.04 10.22
C ASN A 51 6.25 -13.10 10.23
N ILE A 52 6.67 -12.62 9.06
CA ILE A 52 7.86 -11.77 8.88
C ILE A 52 7.68 -10.37 9.51
N VAL A 53 6.43 -9.88 9.58
CA VAL A 53 6.10 -8.55 10.10
C VAL A 53 6.01 -8.57 11.63
N ALA A 54 5.55 -9.67 12.24
CA ALA A 54 5.46 -9.77 13.69
C ALA A 54 6.76 -10.24 14.35
N ARG A 55 7.79 -10.65 13.58
CA ARG A 55 9.17 -10.76 14.08
C ARG A 55 9.65 -9.38 14.51
N LYS A 56 9.26 -8.99 15.73
CA LYS A 56 9.86 -7.89 16.46
C LYS A 56 11.37 -8.17 16.46
N LYS A 57 12.20 -7.18 16.15
CA LYS A 57 13.61 -7.23 16.58
C LYS A 57 13.56 -7.55 18.07
N SER A 58 13.87 -8.80 18.42
CA SER A 58 14.19 -9.14 19.80
C SER A 58 15.30 -8.17 20.17
N GLY A 59 15.03 -7.34 21.18
CA GLY A 59 16.06 -6.45 21.68
C GLY A 59 17.25 -7.32 22.09
N GLU A 60 18.42 -7.01 21.53
CA GLU A 60 19.65 -6.88 22.30
C GLU A 60 19.91 -8.02 23.31
N ASN A 61 20.73 -9.00 22.89
CA ASN A 61 21.35 -10.11 23.63
C ASN A 61 20.84 -11.54 23.37
N GLU A 62 20.54 -11.90 22.12
CA GLU A 62 20.59 -13.32 21.69
C GLU A 62 21.51 -13.46 20.47
N THR A 63 22.71 -13.97 20.77
CA THR A 63 23.65 -14.73 19.93
C THR A 63 23.61 -14.53 18.41
N VAL A 64 24.01 -13.33 17.95
CA VAL A 64 24.56 -13.11 16.59
C VAL A 64 25.67 -14.13 16.23
N GLN A 65 26.30 -14.71 17.25
CA GLN A 65 27.35 -15.73 17.12
C GLN A 65 26.84 -17.12 16.74
N GLU A 66 25.61 -17.51 17.11
CA GLU A 66 25.08 -18.86 16.81
C GLU A 66 24.52 -18.94 15.39
N GLU A 67 23.85 -17.89 14.89
CA GLU A 67 23.39 -17.85 13.51
C GLU A 67 24.58 -17.82 12.53
N GLN A 68 25.65 -17.07 12.83
CA GLN A 68 26.89 -17.11 12.05
C GLN A 68 27.62 -18.45 12.15
N PHE A 69 27.57 -19.13 13.30
CA PHE A 69 28.19 -20.46 13.47
C PHE A 69 27.44 -21.53 12.67
N MET A 70 26.11 -21.55 12.77
CA MET A 70 25.25 -22.44 11.98
C MET A 70 25.35 -22.15 10.48
N GLU A 71 25.38 -20.89 10.06
CA GLU A 71 25.56 -20.53 8.65
C GLU A 71 26.94 -20.98 8.12
N LYS A 72 28.00 -20.84 8.92
CA LYS A 72 29.36 -21.26 8.54
C LYS A 72 29.50 -22.78 8.47
N GLU A 73 28.92 -23.53 9.40
CA GLU A 73 28.89 -24.99 9.39
C GLU A 73 27.98 -25.53 8.27
N LEU A 74 26.84 -24.89 8.00
CA LEU A 74 25.98 -25.24 6.87
C LEU A 74 26.67 -24.94 5.52
N LEU A 75 27.46 -23.87 5.43
CA LEU A 75 28.31 -23.58 4.27
C LEU A 75 29.44 -24.59 4.11
N TYR A 76 30.02 -25.09 5.21
CA TYR A 76 31.04 -26.15 5.20
C TYR A 76 30.46 -27.48 4.70
N VAL A 77 29.31 -27.91 5.22
CA VAL A 77 28.58 -29.11 4.76
C VAL A 77 28.11 -28.95 3.29
N ARG A 78 27.76 -27.72 2.88
CA ARG A 78 27.41 -27.39 1.49
C ARG A 78 28.63 -27.43 0.54
N GLY A 79 29.83 -27.12 1.04
CA GLY A 79 31.07 -27.21 0.26
C GLY A 79 31.55 -28.65 0.03
N GLU A 80 31.26 -29.56 0.96
CA GLU A 80 31.55 -30.99 0.82
C GLU A 80 30.52 -31.75 -0.02
N THR A 81 29.27 -31.27 -0.02
CA THR A 81 28.26 -31.81 -0.91
C THR A 81 28.46 -31.24 -2.31
N ASN A 82 29.02 -32.06 -3.20
CA ASN A 82 29.21 -31.80 -4.65
C ASN A 82 27.90 -31.59 -5.44
N CYS A 83 26.83 -31.15 -4.77
CA CYS A 83 25.61 -30.72 -5.40
C CYS A 83 25.89 -29.39 -6.12
N SER A 84 25.98 -29.47 -7.44
CA SER A 84 25.84 -28.31 -8.31
C SER A 84 24.41 -27.75 -8.19
N CYS A 85 24.11 -27.06 -7.10
CA CYS A 85 23.09 -26.04 -7.17
C CYS A 85 23.61 -25.05 -8.19
N LEU A 86 23.04 -25.01 -9.39
CA LEU A 86 23.22 -23.92 -10.33
C LEU A 86 22.92 -22.63 -9.54
N GLN A 87 23.97 -22.01 -9.02
CA GLN A 87 23.94 -20.64 -8.55
C GLN A 87 23.92 -19.79 -9.81
N GLN A 88 22.85 -19.97 -10.57
CA GLN A 88 22.47 -19.07 -11.62
C GLN A 88 22.37 -17.74 -10.90
N SER A 89 23.26 -16.80 -11.24
CA SER A 89 23.20 -15.45 -10.73
C SER A 89 21.84 -14.89 -11.14
N ILE A 90 20.85 -15.05 -10.25
CA ILE A 90 19.49 -14.59 -10.48
C ILE A 90 19.63 -13.07 -10.60
N SER A 91 19.52 -12.56 -11.82
CA SER A 91 19.66 -11.13 -12.05
C SER A 91 18.55 -10.41 -11.31
N ARG A 92 18.82 -9.21 -10.80
CA ARG A 92 17.80 -8.39 -10.14
C ARG A 92 16.55 -8.21 -11.03
N GLU A 93 16.73 -8.12 -12.34
CA GLU A 93 15.64 -8.05 -13.31
C GLU A 93 14.75 -9.30 -13.31
N SER A 94 15.36 -10.50 -13.21
CA SER A 94 14.61 -11.74 -13.13
C SER A 94 13.82 -11.85 -11.81
N VAL A 95 14.38 -11.41 -10.69
CA VAL A 95 13.68 -11.32 -9.40
C VAL A 95 12.48 -10.37 -9.49
N LEU A 96 12.70 -9.16 -10.03
CA LEU A 96 11.64 -8.16 -10.19
C LEU A 96 10.53 -8.66 -11.12
N ARG A 97 10.88 -9.37 -12.20
CA ARG A 97 9.91 -10.00 -13.10
C ARG A 97 9.11 -11.09 -12.39
N ALA A 98 9.75 -11.93 -11.58
CA ALA A 98 9.07 -12.95 -10.80
C ALA A 98 8.13 -12.32 -9.77
N ALA A 99 8.58 -11.28 -9.05
CA ALA A 99 7.77 -10.52 -8.10
C ALA A 99 6.54 -9.89 -8.76
N LYS A 100 6.71 -9.32 -9.97
CA LYS A 100 5.61 -8.80 -10.79
C LYS A 100 4.58 -9.89 -11.11
N ILE A 101 5.03 -11.00 -11.70
CA ILE A 101 4.14 -12.13 -12.06
C ILE A 101 3.41 -12.64 -10.81
N PHE A 102 4.11 -12.74 -9.68
CA PHE A 102 3.51 -13.17 -8.42
C PHE A 102 2.39 -12.22 -7.99
N ALA A 103 2.66 -10.92 -7.93
CA ALA A 103 1.68 -9.92 -7.53
C ALA A 103 0.47 -9.90 -8.46
N ASP A 104 0.68 -9.93 -9.78
CA ASP A 104 -0.37 -9.90 -10.79
C ASP A 104 -1.28 -11.13 -10.68
N VAL A 105 -0.70 -12.34 -10.61
CA VAL A 105 -1.48 -13.58 -10.47
C VAL A 105 -2.28 -13.62 -9.17
N ILE A 106 -1.73 -13.09 -8.07
CA ILE A 106 -2.45 -13.02 -6.80
C ILE A 106 -3.63 -12.07 -6.89
N ARG A 107 -3.42 -10.87 -7.45
CA ARG A 107 -4.46 -9.86 -7.61
C ARG A 107 -5.61 -10.40 -8.46
N ASP A 108 -5.29 -10.99 -9.62
CA ASP A 108 -6.29 -11.54 -10.54
C ASP A 108 -7.05 -12.73 -9.91
N ARG A 109 -6.34 -13.62 -9.22
CA ARG A 109 -6.95 -14.81 -8.60
C ARG A 109 -7.84 -14.46 -7.40
N GLN A 110 -7.40 -13.52 -6.56
CA GLN A 110 -8.16 -13.13 -5.37
C GLN A 110 -9.25 -12.10 -5.68
N ASN A 111 -9.15 -11.40 -6.81
CA ASN A 111 -10.13 -10.48 -7.37
C ASN A 111 -10.83 -9.63 -6.31
N ARG A 112 -10.05 -8.81 -5.59
CA ARG A 112 -10.53 -8.05 -4.43
C ARG A 112 -11.24 -6.76 -4.84
N GLY A 113 -10.97 -6.26 -6.05
CA GLY A 113 -11.63 -5.10 -6.64
C GLY A 113 -13.06 -5.41 -7.10
N GLN A 114 -13.93 -4.40 -7.06
CA GLN A 114 -15.27 -4.48 -7.66
C GLN A 114 -15.23 -4.13 -9.15
N CYS A 115 -14.31 -3.24 -9.54
CA CYS A 115 -14.15 -2.75 -10.90
C CYS A 115 -12.67 -2.76 -11.31
N ASP A 116 -11.89 -3.73 -10.85
CA ASP A 116 -10.43 -3.71 -11.03
C ASP A 116 -9.82 -2.43 -10.40
N ASP A 117 -10.36 -2.05 -9.25
CA ASP A 117 -10.01 -0.90 -8.42
C ASP A 117 -9.21 -1.30 -7.17
N ASP A 118 -8.49 -2.42 -7.27
CA ASP A 118 -7.64 -2.96 -6.21
C ASP A 118 -6.15 -2.77 -6.47
N LEU A 119 -5.39 -2.86 -5.38
CA LEU A 119 -3.94 -2.71 -5.39
C LEU A 119 -3.36 -3.75 -4.43
N VAL A 120 -2.35 -4.50 -4.90
CA VAL A 120 -1.66 -5.54 -4.13
C VAL A 120 -0.20 -5.16 -3.99
N ILE A 121 0.26 -5.00 -2.75
CA ILE A 121 1.68 -4.83 -2.42
C ILE A 121 2.26 -6.21 -2.08
N PHE A 122 3.13 -6.71 -2.96
CA PHE A 122 3.86 -7.95 -2.77
C PHE A 122 5.24 -7.67 -2.19
N LEU A 123 5.63 -8.40 -1.15
CA LEU A 123 6.93 -8.31 -0.49
C LEU A 123 7.57 -9.69 -0.40
N SER A 124 8.80 -9.82 -0.93
CA SER A 124 9.67 -10.96 -0.67
C SER A 124 10.76 -10.57 0.31
N ALA A 125 10.70 -11.11 1.53
CA ALA A 125 11.75 -10.88 2.54
C ALA A 125 13.09 -11.52 2.14
N ARG A 126 13.06 -12.69 1.48
CA ARG A 126 14.24 -13.43 1.04
C ARG A 126 14.97 -12.68 -0.07
N ASP A 127 14.23 -12.18 -1.06
CA ASP A 127 14.82 -11.49 -2.21
C ASP A 127 14.99 -9.98 -1.97
N GLN A 128 14.50 -9.47 -0.84
CA GLN A 128 14.50 -8.05 -0.46
C GLN A 128 13.88 -7.14 -1.54
N VAL A 129 12.85 -7.64 -2.21
CA VAL A 129 12.15 -6.96 -3.30
C VAL A 129 10.70 -6.72 -2.91
N VAL A 130 10.19 -5.56 -3.31
CA VAL A 130 8.78 -5.21 -3.24
C VAL A 130 8.27 -4.90 -4.64
N TYR A 131 7.05 -5.31 -4.94
CA TYR A 131 6.36 -4.95 -6.16
C TYR A 131 4.92 -4.60 -5.84
N THR A 132 4.33 -3.69 -6.61
CA THR A 132 2.91 -3.35 -6.46
C THR A 132 2.19 -3.60 -7.76
N SER A 133 1.17 -4.47 -7.72
CA SER A 133 0.23 -4.67 -8.83
C SER A 133 -1.00 -3.79 -8.60
N VAL A 134 -1.47 -3.14 -9.66
CA VAL A 134 -2.54 -2.15 -9.61
C VAL A 134 -3.57 -2.50 -10.68
N GLY A 135 -4.85 -2.48 -10.32
CA GLY A 135 -5.94 -2.68 -11.26
C GLY A 135 -6.14 -1.50 -12.21
N SER A 136 -6.71 -1.76 -13.38
CA SER A 136 -6.85 -0.83 -14.50
C SER A 136 -7.75 0.39 -14.23
N SER A 137 -8.63 0.32 -13.22
CA SER A 137 -9.49 1.46 -12.85
C SER A 137 -8.77 2.53 -12.04
N ILE A 138 -7.61 2.19 -11.46
CA ILE A 138 -6.77 3.12 -10.71
C ILE A 138 -5.83 3.82 -11.70
N ARG A 139 -5.92 5.15 -11.82
CA ARG A 139 -5.04 5.92 -12.72
C ARG A 139 -3.79 6.36 -11.99
N VAL A 140 -2.90 5.43 -11.70
CA VAL A 140 -1.59 5.70 -11.13
C VAL A 140 -0.51 5.35 -12.13
N ASP A 141 0.35 6.33 -12.44
CA ASP A 141 1.46 6.11 -13.37
C ASP A 141 2.46 5.10 -12.83
N ASP A 142 2.98 4.24 -13.71
CA ASP A 142 4.05 3.28 -13.42
C ASP A 142 5.29 3.95 -12.81
N SER A 143 5.55 5.21 -13.18
CA SER A 143 6.66 5.99 -12.63
C SER A 143 6.52 6.26 -11.13
N VAL A 144 5.29 6.49 -10.66
CA VAL A 144 4.95 6.72 -9.25
C VAL A 144 5.04 5.40 -8.49
N ILE A 145 4.49 4.32 -9.04
CA ILE A 145 4.58 2.98 -8.45
C ILE A 145 6.04 2.55 -8.27
N ARG A 146 6.86 2.75 -9.30
CA ARG A 146 8.30 2.44 -9.25
C ARG A 146 9.01 3.26 -8.18
N LYS A 147 8.74 4.57 -8.12
CA LYS A 147 9.34 5.46 -7.11
C LYS A 147 8.99 5.04 -5.68
N ILE A 148 7.71 4.73 -5.42
CA ILE A 148 7.27 4.27 -4.09
C ILE A 148 7.92 2.92 -3.75
N SER A 149 7.99 2.01 -4.72
CA SER A 149 8.61 0.69 -4.52
C SER A 149 10.11 0.81 -4.21
N GLU A 150 10.87 1.61 -4.97
CA GLU A 150 12.31 1.85 -4.75
C GLU A 150 12.59 2.48 -3.38
N GLN A 151 11.76 3.42 -2.94
CA GLN A 151 11.87 4.02 -1.61
C GLN A 151 11.48 3.03 -0.50
N GLY A 152 10.47 2.19 -0.74
CA GLY A 152 10.05 1.11 0.16
C GLY A 152 11.15 0.07 0.37
N GLU A 153 11.89 -0.30 -0.69
CA GLU A 153 13.02 -1.25 -0.60
C GLU A 153 14.08 -0.83 0.42
N VAL A 154 14.26 0.47 0.67
CA VAL A 154 15.22 0.96 1.68
C VAL A 154 14.87 0.46 3.09
N PHE A 155 13.58 0.36 3.41
CA PHE A 155 13.13 -0.20 4.69
C PHE A 155 13.34 -1.71 4.75
N PHE A 156 13.07 -2.40 3.65
CA PHE A 156 13.18 -3.86 3.58
C PHE A 156 14.63 -4.34 3.62
N LYS A 157 15.57 -3.59 3.03
CA LYS A 157 17.02 -3.81 3.18
C LYS A 157 17.49 -3.68 4.63
N LYS A 158 16.80 -2.87 5.44
CA LYS A 158 17.06 -2.70 6.88
C LYS A 158 16.28 -3.69 7.75
N MET A 159 15.55 -4.64 7.14
CA MET A 159 14.64 -5.58 7.80
C MET A 159 13.52 -4.88 8.61
N GLN A 160 13.17 -3.64 8.24
CA GLN A 160 12.09 -2.87 8.86
C GLN A 160 10.79 -3.07 8.06
N TYR A 161 10.28 -4.31 8.04
CA TYR A 161 9.18 -4.69 7.16
C TYR A 161 7.87 -3.97 7.50
N ARG A 162 7.53 -3.91 8.79
CA ARG A 162 6.31 -3.23 9.24
C ARG A 162 6.34 -1.75 8.91
N GLU A 163 7.43 -1.08 9.26
CA GLU A 163 7.60 0.35 9.03
C GLU A 163 7.60 0.68 7.54
N GLY A 164 8.23 -0.17 6.71
CA GLY A 164 8.21 -0.05 5.25
C GLY A 164 6.81 -0.21 4.65
N LEU A 165 6.06 -1.24 5.06
CA LEU A 165 4.69 -1.47 4.57
C LEU A 165 3.73 -0.36 5.02
N GLU A 166 3.83 0.10 6.26
CA GLU A 166 3.05 1.25 6.75
C GLU A 166 3.37 2.52 5.97
N TRP A 167 4.64 2.77 5.68
CA TRP A 167 5.07 3.91 4.87
C TRP A 167 4.52 3.82 3.45
N MET A 168 4.65 2.68 2.77
CA MET A 168 4.13 2.48 1.41
C MET A 168 2.62 2.67 1.36
N THR A 169 1.89 2.10 2.33
CA THR A 169 0.43 2.26 2.44
C THR A 169 0.03 3.72 2.58
N LYS A 170 0.77 4.51 3.37
CA LYS A 170 0.55 5.96 3.50
C LYS A 170 0.81 6.70 2.19
N GLN A 171 1.84 6.34 1.43
CA GLN A 171 2.13 6.95 0.13
C GLN A 171 1.01 6.68 -0.87
N TYR A 172 0.60 5.42 -1.04
CA TYR A 172 -0.50 5.10 -1.96
C TYR A 172 -1.81 5.78 -1.56
N LYS A 173 -2.10 5.87 -0.25
CA LYS A 173 -3.26 6.64 0.24
C LYS A 173 -3.18 8.12 -0.14
N HIS A 174 -1.99 8.71 -0.18
CA HIS A 174 -1.80 10.09 -0.62
C HIS A 174 -2.07 10.22 -2.12
N VAL A 175 -1.43 9.39 -2.94
CA VAL A 175 -1.57 9.41 -4.40
C VAL A 175 -3.03 9.22 -4.83
N LEU A 176 -3.72 8.23 -4.25
CA LEU A 176 -5.13 7.98 -4.56
C LEU A 176 -6.07 9.11 -4.11
N LYS A 177 -5.70 9.85 -3.05
CA LYS A 177 -6.45 11.04 -2.63
C LYS A 177 -6.24 12.20 -3.59
N GLU A 178 -5.01 12.45 -4.02
CA GLU A 178 -4.70 13.48 -5.02
C GLU A 178 -5.45 13.21 -6.32
N GLU A 179 -5.41 11.98 -6.83
CA GLU A 179 -6.16 11.58 -8.03
C GLU A 179 -7.68 11.83 -7.88
N LYS A 180 -8.23 11.50 -6.70
CA LYS A 180 -9.64 11.76 -6.40
C LYS A 180 -9.95 13.26 -6.35
N MET A 181 -9.06 14.07 -5.79
CA MET A 181 -9.22 15.52 -5.75
C MET A 181 -9.11 16.13 -7.15
N ASP A 182 -8.17 15.67 -7.97
CA ASP A 182 -8.03 16.11 -9.36
C ASP A 182 -9.28 15.77 -10.17
N LYS A 183 -9.86 14.58 -9.97
CA LYS A 183 -11.18 14.22 -10.54
C LYS A 183 -12.29 15.15 -10.05
N LEU A 184 -12.27 15.55 -8.78
CA LEU A 184 -13.28 16.44 -8.20
C LEU A 184 -13.17 17.86 -8.75
N TRP A 185 -11.95 18.37 -8.95
CA TRP A 185 -11.69 19.69 -9.51
C TRP A 185 -11.90 19.75 -11.02
N ASN A 186 -11.57 18.68 -11.76
CA ASN A 186 -11.79 18.57 -13.20
C ASN A 186 -13.22 18.17 -13.57
N TRP A 187 -14.18 18.35 -12.66
CA TRP A 187 -15.58 18.09 -12.97
C TRP A 187 -16.03 19.02 -14.10
N PRO A 188 -16.48 18.49 -15.26
CA PRO A 188 -16.93 19.32 -16.36
C PRO A 188 -18.28 19.91 -15.97
N LEU A 189 -18.27 21.08 -15.33
CA LEU A 189 -19.47 21.87 -15.20
C LEU A 189 -19.88 22.27 -16.63
N PRO A 190 -21.10 21.93 -17.08
CA PRO A 190 -21.60 22.41 -18.37
C PRO A 190 -21.45 23.94 -18.42
N GLU A 191 -21.04 24.49 -19.57
CA GLU A 191 -20.80 25.94 -19.71
C GLU A 191 -22.02 26.78 -19.26
N TRP A 192 -23.23 26.26 -19.44
CA TRP A 192 -24.48 26.85 -18.95
C TRP A 192 -24.53 27.04 -17.44
N VAL A 193 -23.99 26.10 -16.65
CA VAL A 193 -23.95 26.20 -15.19
C VAL A 193 -23.04 27.35 -14.77
N LEU A 194 -21.91 27.55 -15.47
CA LEU A 194 -21.03 28.69 -15.20
C LEU A 194 -21.70 30.03 -15.53
N LEU A 195 -22.39 30.11 -16.68
CA LEU A 195 -23.11 31.31 -17.10
C LEU A 195 -24.25 31.66 -16.13
N THR A 196 -25.01 30.66 -15.68
CA THR A 196 -26.11 30.87 -14.72
C THR A 196 -25.60 31.35 -13.37
N LEU A 197 -24.50 30.77 -12.87
CA LEU A 197 -23.91 31.13 -11.58
C LEU A 197 -23.30 32.54 -11.62
N ALA A 198 -22.61 32.90 -12.71
CA ALA A 198 -22.11 34.25 -12.95
C ALA A 198 -23.25 35.28 -13.05
N GLY A 199 -24.34 34.94 -13.75
CA GLY A 199 -25.53 35.79 -13.85
C GLY A 199 -26.18 36.03 -12.49
N LEU A 200 -26.29 34.99 -11.65
CA LEU A 200 -26.86 35.09 -10.31
C LEU A 200 -26.01 36.02 -9.41
N VAL A 201 -24.68 35.88 -9.46
CA VAL A 201 -23.75 36.78 -8.75
C VAL A 201 -23.91 38.23 -9.23
N LEU A 202 -24.05 38.47 -10.54
CA LEU A 202 -24.29 39.80 -11.08
C LEU A 202 -25.61 40.42 -10.60
N VAL A 203 -26.69 39.63 -10.53
CA VAL A 203 -27.98 40.10 -10.00
C VAL A 203 -27.85 40.49 -8.53
N VAL A 204 -27.18 39.67 -7.72
CA VAL A 204 -26.93 39.98 -6.30
C VAL A 204 -26.13 41.27 -6.17
N LEU A 205 -25.04 41.43 -6.93
CA LEU A 205 -24.24 42.66 -6.93
C LEU A 205 -25.04 43.88 -7.37
N ALA A 206 -25.86 43.76 -8.42
CA ALA A 206 -26.72 44.86 -8.89
C ALA A 206 -27.74 45.27 -7.82
N THR A 207 -28.39 44.31 -7.15
CA THR A 207 -29.34 44.61 -6.06
C THR A 207 -28.65 45.28 -4.87
N LEU A 208 -27.43 44.86 -4.51
CA LEU A 208 -26.63 45.51 -3.46
C LEU A 208 -26.25 46.96 -3.85
N ILE A 209 -25.84 47.19 -5.10
CA ILE A 209 -25.53 48.54 -5.58
C ILE A 209 -26.80 49.43 -5.57
N CYS A 210 -27.93 48.92 -6.05
CA CYS A 210 -29.19 49.66 -6.06
C CYS A 210 -29.66 50.01 -4.64
N THR A 211 -29.53 49.08 -3.69
CA THR A 211 -29.89 49.34 -2.28
C THR A 211 -28.99 50.38 -1.63
N ILE A 212 -27.68 50.34 -1.90
CA ILE A 212 -26.73 51.37 -1.42
C ILE A 212 -27.11 52.75 -1.98
N ILE A 213 -27.32 52.86 -3.30
CA ILE A 213 -27.71 54.13 -3.95
C ILE A 213 -29.02 54.65 -3.36
N TYR A 214 -30.02 53.78 -3.18
CA TYR A 214 -31.30 54.14 -2.57
C TYR A 214 -31.12 54.67 -1.14
N MET A 215 -30.30 54.00 -0.33
CA MET A 215 -30.00 54.42 1.04
C MET A 215 -29.27 55.78 1.07
N CYS A 216 -28.29 56.01 0.18
CA CYS A 216 -27.62 57.30 0.04
C CYS A 216 -28.60 58.42 -0.30
N ILE A 217 -29.47 58.22 -1.31
CA ILE A 217 -30.49 59.22 -1.69
C ILE A 217 -31.43 59.50 -0.52
N ARG A 218 -31.91 58.47 0.17
CA ARG A 218 -32.82 58.63 1.31
C ARG A 218 -32.15 59.38 2.47
N PHE A 219 -30.87 59.12 2.74
CA PHE A 219 -30.11 59.82 3.77
C PHE A 219 -29.91 61.29 3.40
N CYS A 220 -29.48 61.59 2.17
CA CYS A 220 -29.36 62.97 1.68
C CYS A 220 -30.71 63.73 1.65
N ARG A 221 -31.84 63.05 1.45
CA ARG A 221 -33.18 63.67 1.53
C ARG A 221 -33.68 63.84 2.96
N LYS A 222 -33.17 63.08 3.92
CA LYS A 222 -33.50 63.24 5.34
C LYS A 222 -32.80 64.47 5.91
N ASP A 223 -31.51 64.60 5.63
CA ASP A 223 -30.68 65.75 6.07
C ASP A 223 -31.28 67.09 5.62
N ARG A 224 -31.70 67.18 4.35
CA ARG A 224 -32.40 68.37 3.84
C ARG A 224 -33.72 68.69 4.54
N ARG A 225 -34.44 67.71 5.09
CA ARG A 225 -35.70 67.99 5.81
C ARG A 225 -35.45 68.58 7.19
N ASP A 226 -34.37 68.16 7.84
CA ASP A 226 -34.01 68.64 9.17
C ASP A 226 -33.56 70.11 9.10
N GLU A 227 -32.90 70.53 8.01
CA GLU A 227 -32.50 71.92 7.77
C GLU A 227 -33.67 72.91 7.63
N TYR A 228 -34.78 72.53 6.98
CA TYR A 228 -35.96 73.40 6.88
C TYR A 228 -36.77 73.52 8.18
N SER A 229 -36.65 72.55 9.08
CA SER A 229 -37.32 72.61 10.39
C SER A 229 -36.61 73.51 11.42
N MET A 230 -35.41 74.01 11.12
CA MET A 230 -34.66 74.90 12.03
C MET A 230 -34.81 76.39 11.68
N VAL A 231 -35.65 76.75 10.71
CA VAL A 231 -35.87 78.15 10.27
C VAL A 231 -37.09 78.79 10.95
N GLU A 232 -37.86 78.04 11.74
CA GLU A 232 -38.95 78.58 12.56
C GLU A 232 -38.54 78.68 14.03
N HIS A 233 -37.76 79.71 14.39
CA HIS A 233 -37.75 80.31 15.73
C HIS A 233 -37.22 81.75 15.68
#